data_AF-A0A933K1J4-F1
#
_entry.id   AF-A0A933K1J4-F1
#
_cell.length_a   1.000
_cell.length_b   1.000
_cell.length_c   1.000
_cell.angle_alpha   90.00
_cell.angle_beta   90.00
_cell.angle_gamma   90.00
#
_symmetry.space_group_name_H-M   'P 1'
#
loop_
_entity.id
_entity.type
_entity.pdbx_description
1 polymer ?
#
loop_
_entity_poly.entity_id
_entity_poly.type
_entity_poly.pdbx_seq_one_letter_code
_entity_poly.pdbx_strand_id
1 'polypeptide(L)'
;MKVSLAYLGRSTVTAVAGGHLFNLVPNLRRDPVAFDAPLARPRRFREAISALHDVVISDLRFRRRDKTAYLEWKRGEQSRLTALAQHELHRAKQEILSRRQDVPEDLETSYRQSLRLYWRARQAYGEYLRKNDHELWRTLMPCDPVVTVSDDV
;
A
#
# COMPACT_ATOMS: atom_id res chain seq x y z
N MET A 1 21.20 42.35 -3.04
CA MET A 1 20.03 42.32 -3.95
C MET A 1 18.77 42.39 -3.09
N LYS A 2 17.98 43.47 -3.16
CA LYS A 2 16.69 43.59 -2.46
C LYS A 2 15.61 42.99 -3.38
N VAL A 3 15.01 41.88 -2.98
CA VAL A 3 13.89 41.27 -3.73
C VAL A 3 12.59 41.79 -3.14
N SER A 4 11.75 42.40 -3.98
CA SER A 4 10.42 42.89 -3.56
C SER A 4 9.34 41.96 -4.09
N LEU A 5 8.41 41.56 -3.22
CA LEU A 5 7.34 40.61 -3.54
C LEU A 5 5.99 41.29 -3.34
N ALA A 6 4.98 40.90 -4.13
CA ALA A 6 3.59 41.28 -3.94
C ALA A 6 2.69 40.13 -4.40
N TYR A 7 1.68 39.78 -3.63
CA TYR A 7 0.76 38.69 -3.95
C TYR A 7 -0.68 39.18 -3.79
N LEU A 8 -1.60 38.72 -4.64
CA LEU A 8 -3.04 39.06 -4.55
C LEU A 8 -3.74 38.39 -3.35
N GLY A 9 -3.08 37.43 -2.71
CA GLY A 9 -3.64 36.59 -1.67
C GLY A 9 -2.66 35.51 -1.21
N ARG A 10 -3.15 34.55 -0.43
CA ARG A 10 -2.36 33.43 0.07
C ARG A 10 -2.62 32.18 -0.77
N SER A 11 -1.58 31.42 -1.06
CA SER A 11 -1.73 30.07 -1.60
C SER A 11 -2.39 29.17 -0.55
N THR A 12 -3.32 28.32 -0.98
CA THR A 12 -4.06 27.41 -0.09
C THR A 12 -4.00 25.99 -0.60
N VAL A 13 -4.12 25.05 0.34
CA VAL A 13 -4.26 23.62 0.06
C VAL A 13 -5.54 23.15 0.72
N THR A 14 -6.42 22.54 -0.07
CA THR A 14 -7.70 22.02 0.42
C THR A 14 -7.75 20.53 0.16
N ALA A 15 -8.00 19.73 1.21
CA ALA A 15 -8.23 18.30 1.06
C ALA A 15 -9.63 18.06 0.48
N VAL A 16 -9.71 17.22 -0.54
CA VAL A 16 -10.95 16.79 -1.19
C VAL A 16 -10.99 15.25 -1.20
N ALA A 17 -12.18 14.66 -1.38
CA ALA A 17 -12.38 13.21 -1.24
C ALA A 17 -11.46 12.34 -2.13
N GLY A 18 -10.91 12.90 -3.21
CA GLY A 18 -9.97 12.22 -4.12
C GLY A 18 -8.53 12.74 -4.11
N GLY A 19 -8.14 13.60 -3.16
CA GLY A 19 -6.77 14.11 -3.08
C GLY A 19 -6.65 15.52 -2.50
N HIS A 20 -5.67 16.29 -3.00
CA HIS A 20 -5.40 17.66 -2.55
C HIS A 20 -5.54 18.64 -3.72
N LEU A 21 -6.30 19.70 -3.50
CA LEU A 21 -6.41 20.82 -4.43
C LEU A 21 -5.48 21.95 -3.99
N PHE A 22 -4.56 22.33 -4.87
CA PHE A 22 -3.61 23.41 -4.62
C PHE A 22 -4.06 24.66 -5.37
N ASN A 23 -4.31 25.75 -4.64
CA ASN A 23 -4.53 27.07 -5.22
C ASN A 23 -3.29 27.93 -4.98
N LEU A 24 -2.54 28.24 -6.03
CA LEU A 24 -1.26 28.95 -5.93
C LEU A 24 -1.41 30.39 -6.42
N VAL A 25 -1.12 31.36 -5.55
CA VAL A 25 -1.17 32.79 -5.91
C VAL A 25 0.22 33.24 -6.40
N PRO A 26 0.35 33.75 -7.63
CA PRO A 26 1.64 34.15 -8.19
C PRO A 26 2.12 35.50 -7.61
N ASN A 27 3.44 35.71 -7.68
CA ASN A 27 4.04 37.01 -7.35
C ASN A 27 3.74 38.02 -8.48
N LEU A 28 3.02 39.08 -8.15
CA LEU A 28 2.62 40.18 -9.03
C LEU A 28 3.77 41.14 -9.35
N ARG A 29 4.81 41.18 -8.50
CA ARG A 29 6.03 41.97 -8.73
C ARG A 29 7.11 41.20 -9.48
N ARG A 30 6.75 40.10 -10.12
CA ARG A 30 7.68 39.37 -10.96
C ARG A 30 7.88 40.18 -12.24
N ASP A 31 9.12 40.59 -12.49
CA ASP A 31 9.48 41.20 -13.77
C ASP A 31 9.12 40.25 -14.91
N PRO A 32 8.66 40.75 -16.07
CA PRO A 32 8.45 39.92 -17.24
C PRO A 32 9.72 39.12 -17.55
N VAL A 33 9.65 37.80 -17.46
CA VAL A 33 10.78 36.90 -17.80
C VAL A 33 10.79 36.60 -19.31
N ALA A 34 9.96 37.31 -20.07
CA ALA A 34 9.98 37.25 -21.52
C ALA A 34 11.02 38.24 -22.02
N PHE A 35 11.93 37.74 -22.87
CA PHE A 35 12.91 38.53 -23.57
C PHE A 35 12.66 38.36 -25.06
N ASP A 36 12.27 39.44 -25.74
CA ASP A 36 12.08 39.49 -27.17
C ASP A 36 13.09 40.49 -27.76
N ALA A 37 14.12 39.96 -28.42
CA ALA A 37 15.18 40.76 -29.04
C ALA A 37 15.86 39.97 -30.16
N PRO A 38 16.42 40.66 -31.18
CA PRO A 38 17.17 40.00 -32.24
C PRO A 38 18.45 39.34 -31.70
N LEU A 39 18.73 38.12 -32.16
CA LEU A 39 19.97 37.42 -31.85
C LEU A 39 21.14 38.08 -32.58
N ALA A 40 22.13 38.58 -31.83
CA ALA A 40 23.34 39.17 -32.42
C ALA A 40 24.12 38.18 -33.31
N ARG A 41 24.07 36.87 -33.01
CA ARG A 41 24.74 35.80 -33.76
C ARG A 41 23.86 34.55 -33.86
N PRO A 42 22.86 34.53 -34.77
CA PRO A 42 21.84 33.47 -34.80
C PRO A 42 22.41 32.06 -35.02
N ARG A 43 23.41 31.90 -35.90
CA ARG A 43 24.02 30.59 -36.20
C ARG A 43 24.74 29.99 -34.98
N ARG A 44 25.57 30.80 -34.31
CA ARG A 44 26.29 30.37 -33.10
C ARG A 44 25.35 30.07 -31.94
N PHE A 45 24.29 30.87 -31.79
CA PHE A 45 23.27 30.62 -30.76
C PHE A 45 22.56 29.29 -31.00
N ARG A 46 22.15 29.00 -32.25
CA ARG A 46 21.56 27.72 -32.61
C ARG A 46 22.48 26.55 -32.27
N GLU A 47 23.75 26.63 -32.64
CA GLU A 47 24.74 25.57 -32.34
C GLU A 47 24.91 25.36 -30.83
N ALA A 48 24.99 26.45 -30.05
CA ALA A 48 25.13 26.39 -28.60
C ALA A 48 23.90 25.76 -27.91
N ILE A 49 22.69 26.14 -28.33
CA ILE A 49 21.45 25.57 -27.77
C ILE A 49 21.27 24.11 -28.19
N SER A 50 21.63 23.74 -29.43
CA SER A 50 21.62 22.33 -29.86
C SER A 50 22.61 21.48 -29.05
N ALA A 51 23.82 21.97 -28.82
CA ALA A 51 24.80 21.26 -27.98
C ALA A 51 24.32 21.14 -26.52
N LEU A 52 23.69 22.19 -25.98
CA LEU A 52 23.12 22.17 -24.64
C LEU A 52 21.96 21.17 -24.52
N HIS A 53 21.12 21.07 -25.56
CA HIS A 53 20.04 20.10 -25.61
C HIS A 53 20.57 18.68 -25.44
N ASP A 54 21.59 18.29 -26.21
CA ASP A 54 22.17 16.94 -26.15
C ASP A 54 22.77 16.61 -24.77
N VAL A 55 23.25 17.61 -24.02
CA VAL A 55 23.77 17.45 -22.65
C VAL A 55 22.65 17.38 -21.61
N VAL A 56 21.58 18.16 -21.79
CA VAL A 56 20.52 18.36 -20.79
C VAL A 56 19.35 17.39 -20.94
N ILE A 57 19.24 16.68 -22.07
CA ILE A 57 18.24 15.62 -22.20
C ILE A 57 18.59 14.49 -21.23
N SER A 58 17.82 14.42 -20.15
CA SER A 58 17.70 13.20 -19.37
C SER A 58 17.15 12.10 -20.27
N ASP A 59 17.77 10.91 -20.27
CA ASP A 59 17.21 9.74 -20.94
C ASP A 59 15.88 9.36 -20.28
N LEU A 60 14.76 9.83 -20.84
CA LEU A 60 13.42 9.57 -20.32
C LEU A 60 12.91 8.18 -20.68
N ARG A 61 13.70 7.34 -21.36
CA ARG A 61 13.31 5.97 -21.64
C ARG A 61 13.17 5.21 -20.33
N PHE A 62 12.03 4.56 -20.19
CA PHE A 62 11.77 3.72 -19.03
C PHE A 62 12.81 2.60 -18.95
N ARG A 63 13.60 2.60 -17.88
CA ARG A 63 14.49 1.49 -17.53
C ARG A 63 13.88 0.74 -16.36
N ARG A 64 13.43 -0.49 -16.62
CA ARG A 64 12.93 -1.37 -15.57
C ARG A 64 14.06 -1.63 -14.58
N ARG A 65 13.82 -1.35 -13.30
CA ARG A 65 14.76 -1.68 -12.23
C ARG A 65 15.03 -3.19 -12.24
N ASP A 66 16.30 -3.58 -12.23
CA ASP A 66 16.68 -4.97 -12.04
C ASP A 66 16.27 -5.41 -10.62
N LYS A 67 15.54 -6.52 -10.57
CA LYS A 67 15.03 -7.12 -9.33
C LYS A 67 15.59 -8.52 -9.08
N THR A 68 16.55 -8.98 -9.87
CA THR A 68 17.17 -10.32 -9.75
C THR A 68 17.61 -10.63 -8.32
N ALA A 69 18.48 -9.80 -7.74
CA ALA A 69 18.97 -9.96 -6.37
C ALA A 69 17.85 -9.96 -5.32
N TYR A 70 16.84 -9.10 -5.49
CA TYR A 70 15.68 -9.07 -4.59
C TYR A 70 14.84 -10.34 -4.66
N LEU A 71 14.63 -10.87 -5.87
CA LEU A 71 13.84 -12.09 -6.07
C LEU A 71 14.58 -13.35 -5.56
N GLU A 72 15.90 -13.37 -5.66
CA GLU A 72 16.73 -14.42 -5.06
C GLU A 72 16.64 -14.39 -3.54
N TRP A 73 16.80 -13.21 -2.94
CA TRP A 73 16.62 -13.03 -1.51
C TRP A 73 15.21 -13.45 -1.05
N LYS A 74 14.14 -13.02 -1.76
CA LYS A 74 12.75 -13.39 -1.42
C LYS A 74 12.55 -14.90 -1.41
N ARG A 75 13.10 -15.62 -2.41
CA ARG A 75 13.04 -17.09 -2.48
C ARG A 75 13.79 -17.75 -1.33
N GLY A 76 14.98 -17.24 -0.99
CA GLY A 76 15.77 -17.73 0.14
C GLY A 76 15.05 -17.56 1.47
N GLU A 77 14.47 -16.37 1.69
CA GLU A 77 13.73 -16.06 2.91
C GLU A 77 12.47 -16.91 3.04
N GLN A 78 11.73 -17.10 1.95
CA GLN A 78 10.55 -17.98 1.95
C GLN A 78 10.93 -19.42 2.29
N SER A 79 12.01 -19.94 1.72
CA SER A 79 12.52 -21.29 2.02
C SER A 79 12.92 -21.42 3.49
N ARG A 80 13.56 -20.39 4.07
CA ARG A 80 13.93 -20.32 5.49
C ARG A 80 12.70 -20.37 6.40
N LEU A 81 11.68 -19.57 6.09
CA LEU A 81 10.43 -19.52 6.85
C LEU A 81 9.66 -20.85 6.76
N THR A 82 9.61 -21.47 5.58
CA THR A 82 8.98 -22.79 5.42
C THR A 82 9.69 -23.87 6.22
N ALA A 83 11.02 -23.88 6.22
CA ALA A 83 11.80 -24.83 7.02
C ALA A 83 11.56 -24.64 8.54
N LEU A 84 11.52 -23.40 9.00
CA LEU A 84 11.19 -23.08 10.40
C LEU A 84 9.77 -23.55 10.75
N ALA A 85 8.79 -23.24 9.91
CA ALA A 85 7.40 -23.65 10.13
C ALA A 85 7.25 -25.18 10.19
N GLN A 86 7.94 -25.90 9.30
CA GLN A 86 7.95 -27.37 9.30
C GLN A 86 8.59 -27.93 10.59
N HIS A 87 9.69 -27.35 11.03
CA HIS A 87 10.36 -27.74 12.27
C HIS A 87 9.46 -27.53 13.49
N GLU A 88 8.87 -26.34 13.64
CA GLU A 88 7.98 -26.03 14.76
C GLU A 88 6.71 -26.89 14.73
N LEU A 89 6.13 -27.13 13.55
CA LEU A 89 5.00 -28.02 13.40
C LEU A 89 5.35 -29.46 13.81
N HIS A 90 6.54 -29.94 13.41
CA HIS A 90 7.01 -31.27 13.80
C HIS A 90 7.17 -31.37 15.33
N ARG A 91 7.80 -30.37 15.94
CA ARG A 91 7.98 -30.29 17.40
C ARG A 91 6.65 -30.25 18.13
N ALA A 92 5.74 -29.37 17.73
CA ALA A 92 4.41 -29.26 18.34
C ALA A 92 3.61 -30.56 18.19
N LYS A 93 3.71 -31.23 17.03
CA LYS A 93 3.09 -32.54 16.81
C LYS A 93 3.66 -33.60 17.74
N GLN A 94 4.99 -33.66 17.91
CA GLN A 94 5.62 -34.58 18.85
C GLN A 94 5.18 -34.31 20.29
N GLU A 95 5.12 -33.05 20.69
CA GLU A 95 4.65 -32.65 22.02
C GLU A 95 3.21 -33.09 22.27
N ILE A 96 2.29 -32.82 21.32
CA ILE A 96 0.89 -33.26 21.41
C ILE A 96 0.79 -34.79 21.47
N LEU A 97 1.56 -35.50 20.64
CA LEU A 97 1.58 -36.97 20.66
C LEU A 97 2.13 -37.52 21.98
N SER A 98 3.12 -36.87 22.58
CA SER A 98 3.68 -37.26 23.88
C SER A 98 2.73 -37.02 25.05
N ARG A 99 1.87 -36.01 24.94
CA ARG A 99 0.84 -35.65 25.92
C ARG A 99 -0.50 -36.37 25.68
N ARG A 100 -0.54 -37.37 24.79
CA ARG A 100 -1.76 -38.12 24.50
C ARG A 100 -2.37 -38.68 25.78
N GLN A 101 -3.38 -37.98 26.28
CA GLN A 101 -4.47 -38.58 27.03
C GLN A 101 -5.35 -39.31 26.01
N ASP A 102 -5.89 -40.46 26.41
CA ASP A 102 -6.91 -41.13 25.60
C ASP A 102 -8.02 -40.14 25.29
N VAL A 103 -8.52 -40.21 24.06
CA VAL A 103 -9.64 -39.36 23.62
C VAL A 103 -10.82 -39.66 24.55
N PRO A 104 -11.37 -38.66 25.26
CA PRO A 104 -12.53 -38.89 26.11
C PRO A 104 -13.68 -39.48 25.28
N GLU A 105 -14.33 -40.53 25.77
CA GLU A 105 -15.44 -41.19 25.05
C GLU A 105 -16.59 -40.22 24.76
N ASP A 106 -16.74 -39.18 25.59
CA ASP A 106 -17.76 -38.13 25.46
C ASP A 106 -17.35 -36.95 24.58
N LEU A 107 -16.13 -36.96 24.01
CA LEU A 107 -15.58 -35.84 23.24
C LEU A 107 -16.52 -35.39 22.13
N GLU A 108 -17.08 -36.32 21.35
CA GLU A 108 -17.98 -36.00 20.24
C GLU A 108 -19.25 -35.28 20.74
N THR A 109 -19.79 -35.71 21.87
CA THR A 109 -20.98 -35.12 22.48
C THR A 109 -20.68 -33.72 22.99
N SER A 110 -19.58 -33.57 23.74
CA SER A 110 -19.10 -32.30 24.29
C SER A 110 -18.72 -31.30 23.17
N TYR A 111 -18.09 -31.79 22.10
CA TYR A 111 -17.77 -31.01 20.90
C TYR A 111 -19.04 -30.51 20.21
N ARG A 112 -20.00 -31.39 19.94
CA ARG A 112 -21.29 -31.00 19.33
C ARG A 112 -22.05 -29.99 20.18
N GLN A 113 -22.01 -30.13 21.51
CA GLN A 113 -22.63 -29.18 22.42
C GLN A 113 -21.99 -27.80 22.33
N SER A 114 -20.66 -27.71 22.42
CA SER A 114 -19.91 -26.46 22.26
C SER A 114 -20.12 -25.83 20.89
N LEU A 115 -20.13 -26.64 19.82
CA LEU A 115 -20.36 -26.19 18.45
C LEU A 115 -21.76 -25.58 18.31
N ARG A 116 -22.79 -26.21 18.86
CA ARG A 116 -24.16 -25.66 18.89
C ARG A 116 -24.21 -24.33 19.64
N LEU A 117 -23.52 -24.23 20.78
CA LEU A 117 -23.46 -22.99 21.56
C LEU A 117 -22.80 -21.85 20.77
N TYR A 118 -21.66 -22.13 20.13
CA TYR A 118 -20.96 -21.19 19.25
C TYR A 118 -21.86 -20.73 18.10
N TRP A 119 -22.45 -21.64 17.33
CA TRP A 119 -23.28 -21.27 16.19
C TRP A 119 -24.51 -20.47 16.60
N ARG A 120 -25.13 -20.82 17.74
CA ARG A 120 -26.25 -20.06 18.29
C ARG A 120 -25.83 -18.64 18.68
N ALA A 121 -24.70 -18.48 19.36
CA ALA A 121 -24.18 -17.17 19.73
C ALA A 121 -23.81 -16.33 18.50
N ARG A 122 -23.15 -16.93 17.51
CA ARG A 122 -22.77 -16.29 16.24
C ARG A 122 -23.99 -15.83 15.45
N GLN A 123 -25.01 -16.67 15.33
CA GLN A 123 -26.28 -16.30 14.66
C GLN A 123 -26.99 -15.16 15.41
N ALA A 124 -27.05 -15.24 16.74
CA ALA A 124 -27.66 -14.17 17.55
C ALA A 124 -26.90 -12.84 17.40
N TYR A 125 -25.58 -12.88 17.37
CA TYR A 125 -24.74 -11.70 17.12
C TYR A 125 -24.92 -11.14 15.71
N GLY A 126 -24.96 -12.01 14.70
CA GLY A 126 -25.23 -11.62 13.31
C GLY A 126 -26.60 -10.94 13.15
N GLU A 127 -27.65 -11.47 13.78
CA GLU A 127 -28.98 -10.85 13.79
C GLU A 127 -29.00 -9.52 14.55
N TYR A 128 -28.26 -9.42 15.67
CA TYR A 128 -28.11 -8.17 16.39
C TYR A 128 -27.45 -7.09 15.50
N LEU A 129 -26.32 -7.41 14.87
CA LEU A 129 -25.65 -6.50 13.95
C LEU A 129 -26.55 -6.11 12.78
N ARG A 130 -27.24 -7.08 12.17
CA ARG A 130 -28.17 -6.82 11.06
C ARG A 130 -29.26 -5.82 11.43
N LYS A 131 -29.71 -5.77 12.70
CA LYS A 131 -30.77 -4.85 13.15
C LYS A 131 -30.25 -3.49 13.62
N ASN A 132 -29.06 -3.43 14.21
CA ASN A 132 -28.54 -2.22 14.86
C ASN A 132 -27.49 -1.48 14.01
N ASP A 133 -26.73 -2.20 13.17
CA ASP A 133 -25.67 -1.64 12.33
C ASP A 133 -25.53 -2.43 11.02
N HIS A 134 -26.29 -2.00 10.01
CA HIS A 134 -26.32 -2.64 8.70
C HIS A 134 -25.00 -2.48 7.91
N GLU A 135 -24.20 -1.45 8.18
CA GLU A 135 -22.94 -1.20 7.47
C GLU A 135 -21.86 -2.15 7.98
N LEU A 136 -21.72 -2.26 9.30
CA LEU A 136 -20.80 -3.20 9.93
C LEU A 136 -21.16 -4.65 9.61
N TRP A 137 -22.46 -4.99 9.60
CA TRP A 137 -22.93 -6.32 9.21
C TRP A 137 -22.52 -6.70 7.77
N ARG A 138 -22.58 -5.76 6.82
CA ARG A 138 -22.12 -5.99 5.44
C ARG A 138 -20.60 -6.12 5.34
N THR A 139 -19.87 -5.33 6.11
CA THR A 139 -18.40 -5.34 6.14
C THR A 139 -17.86 -6.66 6.69
N LEU A 140 -18.54 -7.22 7.69
CA LEU A 140 -18.16 -8.47 8.35
C LEU A 140 -18.80 -9.73 7.74
N MET A 141 -19.53 -9.60 6.62
CA MET A 141 -20.47 -10.61 6.06
C MET A 141 -20.20 -12.05 6.53
N PRO A 142 -21.17 -12.62 7.26
CA PRO A 142 -21.19 -12.69 8.71
C PRO A 142 -20.22 -13.77 9.26
N CYS A 143 -19.01 -13.33 9.63
CA CYS A 143 -17.98 -14.04 10.38
C CYS A 143 -17.16 -15.12 9.65
N ASP A 144 -16.76 -14.88 8.40
CA ASP A 144 -15.37 -15.17 8.02
C ASP A 144 -14.95 -14.31 6.83
N PRO A 145 -14.38 -13.12 7.03
CA PRO A 145 -13.63 -12.50 5.95
C PRO A 145 -12.38 -13.37 5.76
N VAL A 146 -12.34 -14.16 4.69
CA VAL A 146 -11.10 -14.76 4.22
C VAL A 146 -10.20 -13.60 3.79
N VAL A 147 -9.43 -13.07 4.75
CA VAL A 147 -8.32 -12.19 4.47
C VAL A 147 -7.19 -13.13 4.09
N THR A 148 -7.14 -13.51 2.81
CA THR A 148 -5.98 -14.20 2.27
C THR A 148 -4.79 -13.25 2.41
N VAL A 149 -3.95 -13.49 3.43
CA VAL A 149 -2.68 -12.75 3.62
C VAL A 149 -1.61 -13.24 2.63
N SER A 150 -1.91 -14.29 1.88
CA SER A 150 -1.05 -14.84 0.85
C SER A 150 -1.35 -14.17 -0.48
N ASP A 151 -0.32 -13.85 -1.26
CA ASP A 151 -0.46 -13.43 -2.65
C ASP A 151 -1.32 -14.48 -3.39
N ASP A 152 -2.40 -14.04 -4.06
CA ASP A 152 -3.19 -14.92 -4.94
C ASP A 152 -2.24 -15.52 -5.98
N VAL A 153 -2.20 -16.86 -6.05
CA VAL A 153 -1.36 -17.63 -7.00
C VAL A 153 -1.93 -17.51 -8.40
#